data_AF-I6UCV9-F1
#
_entry.id   AF-I6UCV9-F1
#
_cell.length_a   1.000
_cell.length_b   1.000
_cell.length_c   1.000
_cell.angle_alpha   90.00
_cell.angle_beta   90.00
_cell.angle_gamma   90.00
#
_symmetry.space_group_name_H-M   'P 1'
#
loop_
_entity.id
_entity.type
_entity.pdbx_description
1 polymer ?
#
loop_
_entity_poly.entity_id
_entity_poly.type
_entity_poly.pdbx_seq_one_letter_code
_entity_poly.pdbx_strand_id
1 'polypeptide(L)' 'AVFDKDTPDRWYNVAKAVGGTTAQEVKWRYQLLEEDVKRI' A
#
# COMPACT_ATOMS: atom_id res chain seq x y z
N ALA A 1 -12.75 -7.68 3.47
CA ALA A 1 -13.69 -6.61 3.05
C ALA A 1 -13.47 -5.28 3.78
N VAL A 2 -12.40 -4.55 3.41
CA VAL A 2 -12.30 -3.06 3.27
C VAL A 2 -11.04 -2.76 2.43
N PHE A 3 -10.02 -3.61 2.52
CA PHE A 3 -8.77 -3.52 1.75
C PHE A 3 -8.39 -4.86 1.13
N ASP A 4 -9.35 -5.56 0.52
CA ASP A 4 -9.04 -6.80 -0.18
C ASP A 4 -8.04 -6.53 -1.31
N LYS A 5 -7.06 -7.43 -1.45
CA LYS A 5 -5.92 -7.28 -2.37
C LYS A 5 -6.35 -7.20 -3.84
N ASP A 6 -7.57 -7.62 -4.16
CA ASP A 6 -8.21 -7.56 -5.48
C ASP A 6 -8.97 -6.26 -5.77
N THR A 7 -8.99 -5.30 -4.85
CA THR A 7 -9.59 -3.99 -5.15
C THR A 7 -8.62 -3.19 -6.02
N PRO A 8 -8.96 -2.83 -7.27
CA PRO A 8 -8.06 -2.07 -8.16
C PRO A 8 -7.57 -0.75 -7.52
N ASP A 9 -8.32 -0.22 -6.55
CA ASP A 9 -8.03 1.03 -5.84
C ASP A 9 -7.43 0.88 -4.45
N ARG A 10 -6.87 -0.28 -4.07
CA ARG A 10 -6.26 -0.51 -2.74
C ARG A 10 -5.33 0.62 -2.32
N TRP A 11 -4.39 0.98 -3.19
CA TRP A 11 -3.38 2.00 -2.89
C TRP A 11 -3.96 3.41 -2.85
N TYR A 12 -4.98 3.67 -3.67
CA TYR A 12 -5.69 4.94 -3.66
C TYR A 12 -6.45 5.14 -2.35
N ASN A 13 -7.14 4.10 -1.86
CA ASN A 13 -7.86 4.14 -0.59
C ASN A 13 -6.93 4.33 0.60
N VAL A 14 -5.77 3.66 0.61
CA VAL A 14 -4.75 3.84 1.66
C VAL A 14 -4.16 5.24 1.62
N ALA A 15 -3.82 5.75 0.43
CA ALA A 15 -3.31 7.10 0.28
C ALA A 15 -4.31 8.17 0.78
N LYS A 16 -5.59 7.99 0.45
CA LYS A 16 -6.68 8.85 0.92
C LYS A 16 -6.88 8.78 2.44
N ALA A 17 -6.74 7.61 3.04
CA ALA A 17 -6.90 7.41 4.47
C ALA A 17 -5.72 7.98 5.28
N VAL A 18 -4.50 7.82 4.78
CA VAL A 18 -3.28 8.32 5.45
C VAL A 18 -3.13 9.83 5.28
N GLY A 19 -3.53 10.37 4.11
CA GLY A 19 -3.37 11.78 3.79
C GLY A 19 -1.90 12.16 3.52
N GLY A 20 -1.68 13.15 2.64
CA GLY A 20 -0.31 13.63 2.34
C GLY A 20 0.59 12.65 1.60
N THR A 21 0.05 11.57 1.04
CA THR A 21 0.80 10.59 0.25
C THR A 21 0.01 10.18 -1.00
N THR A 22 0.71 9.67 -2.02
CA THR A 22 0.10 9.21 -3.27
C THR A 22 -0.02 7.69 -3.29
N ALA A 23 -0.95 7.16 -4.09
CA ALA A 23 -1.12 5.72 -4.26
C ALA A 23 0.18 5.02 -4.69
N GLN A 24 0.97 5.68 -5.54
CA GLN A 24 2.24 5.14 -6.05
C GLN A 24 3.29 5.04 -4.94
N GLU A 25 3.34 6.05 -4.06
CA GLU A 25 4.28 6.07 -2.94
C GLU A 25 3.93 5.04 -1.86
N VAL A 26 2.64 4.88 -1.57
CA VAL A 26 2.15 3.81 -0.69
C VAL A 26 2.55 2.43 -1.22
N LYS A 27 2.36 2.20 -2.54
CA LYS A 27 2.74 0.93 -3.18
C LYS A 27 4.23 0.66 -3.06
N TRP A 28 5.08 1.65 -3.33
CA TRP A 28 6.54 1.50 -3.24
C TRP A 28 7.01 1.17 -1.82
N ARG A 29 6.51 1.90 -0.82
CA ARG A 29 6.82 1.65 0.60
C ARG A 29 6.37 0.26 1.05
N TYR A 30 5.21 -0.20 0.57
CA TYR A 30 4.72 -1.54 0.85
C TYR A 30 5.64 -2.62 0.25
N GLN A 31 6.11 -2.44 -0.99
CA GLN A 31 7.03 -3.39 -1.62
C GLN A 31 8.35 -3.50 -0.85
N LEU A 32 8.91 -2.38 -0.39
CA LEU A 32 10.10 -2.37 0.45
C LEU A 32 9.87 -3.15 1.76
N LEU A 33 8.75 -2.90 2.42
CA LEU A 33 8.38 -3.60 3.66
C LEU A 33 8.20 -5.11 3.44
N GLU A 34 7.59 -5.52 2.32
CA GLU A 34 7.47 -6.95 1.97
C GLU A 34 8.84 -7.59 1.73
N GLU A 35 9.76 -6.90 1.07
CA GLU A 35 11.13 -7.38 0.90
C GLU A 35 11.86 -7.52 2.23
N ASP A 36 11.75 -6.53 3.11
CA ASP A 36 12.37 -6.56 4.43
C ASP A 36 11.84 -7.73 5.27
N VAL A 37 10.52 -7.94 5.30
CA VAL A 37 9.90 -9.07 6.02
C VAL A 37 10.35 -10.42 5.45
N LYS A 38 10.57 -10.53 4.14
CA LYS A 38 11.04 -11.78 3.50
C LYS A 38 12.50 -12.09 3.78
N ARG A 39 13.30 -11.11 4.23
CA ARG A 39 14.72 -11.27 4.52
C ARG A 39 15.00 -11.65 5.99
N ILE A 40 13.95 -11.92 6.77
CA ILE A 40 14.00 -12.33 8.18
C ILE A 40 13.96 -13.86 8.29
#